data_AF-A0A9J6FW22-F1
#
_entry.id   AF-A0A9J6FW22-F1
#
_cell.length_a   1.000
_cell.length_b   1.000
_cell.length_c   1.000
_cell.angle_alpha   90.00
_cell.angle_beta   90.00
_cell.angle_gamma   90.00
#
_symmetry.space_group_name_H-M   'P 1'
#
loop_
_entity.id
_entity.type
_entity.pdbx_description
1 polymer ?
#
loop_
_entity_poly.entity_id
_entity_poly.type
_entity_poly.pdbx_seq_one_letter_code
_entity_poly.pdbx_strand_id
1 'polypeptide(L)'
;MKTKAFRERVPKPKPYPYETKEMRAWHFLFDSTMERFDENTRMVVVEGNIGSGKSALAKIIAEEFELKHFPEPNLDQLYVDDYGFDYRTIDHLMPESLRTFDIKNFYADPHNKRVASMQFAMYALRFERHIDALVHMLNTGKSAE
;
A
#
# COMPACT_ATOMS: atom_id res chain seq x y z
N MET A 1 8.76 -9.62 32.35
CA MET A 1 8.17 -9.00 31.14
C MET A 1 6.69 -9.37 31.15
N LYS A 2 5.77 -8.46 31.53
CA LYS A 2 4.34 -8.77 31.56
C LYS A 2 3.87 -8.99 30.12
N THR A 3 3.25 -10.14 29.84
CA THR A 3 2.65 -10.48 28.54
C THR A 3 1.67 -9.37 28.12
N LYS A 4 1.74 -8.95 26.84
CA LYS A 4 1.06 -7.76 26.30
C LYS A 4 -0.47 -7.73 26.52
N ALA A 5 -1.09 -8.88 26.82
CA ALA A 5 -2.53 -9.05 27.02
C ALA A 5 -3.14 -8.37 28.26
N PHE A 6 -2.33 -7.81 29.16
CA PHE A 6 -2.80 -7.21 30.41
C PHE A 6 -2.33 -5.76 30.62
N ARG A 7 -2.05 -5.01 29.55
CA ARG A 7 -1.84 -3.56 29.70
C ARG A 7 -3.19 -2.87 29.85
N GLU A 8 -3.35 -2.10 30.92
CA GLU A 8 -4.42 -1.10 31.05
C GLU A 8 -4.48 -0.23 29.80
N ARG A 9 -5.68 0.18 29.37
CA ARG A 9 -5.85 1.09 28.22
C ARG A 9 -5.33 2.48 28.59
N VAL A 10 -4.02 2.66 28.55
CA VAL A 10 -3.36 3.95 28.73
C VAL A 10 -3.70 4.84 27.52
N PRO A 11 -4.01 6.13 27.71
CA PRO A 11 -4.21 7.05 26.59
C PRO A 11 -2.97 7.04 25.69
N LYS A 12 -3.18 6.67 24.41
CA LYS A 12 -2.08 6.58 23.43
C LYS A 12 -1.45 7.95 23.19
N PRO A 13 -0.12 8.03 23.03
CA PRO A 13 0.51 9.27 22.59
C PRO A 13 0.03 9.63 21.18
N LYS A 14 0.05 10.92 20.85
CA LYS A 14 -0.39 11.40 19.54
C LYS A 14 0.43 10.72 18.42
N PRO A 15 -0.20 10.36 17.29
CA PRO A 15 0.52 9.83 16.13
C PRO A 15 1.59 10.80 15.64
N TYR A 16 2.72 10.27 15.18
CA TYR A 16 3.73 11.08 14.51
C TYR A 16 3.21 11.50 13.13
N PRO A 17 3.31 12.78 12.71
CA PRO A 17 2.79 13.27 11.44
C PRO A 17 3.70 12.90 10.25
N TYR A 18 3.82 11.60 9.97
CA TYR A 18 4.75 11.01 8.99
C TYR A 18 4.54 11.50 7.54
N GLU A 19 3.34 12.01 7.20
CA GLU A 19 3.03 12.52 5.85
C GLU A 19 3.68 13.87 5.57
N THR A 20 4.02 14.64 6.63
CA THR A 20 4.56 16.00 6.50
C THR A 20 5.98 16.14 7.05
N LYS A 21 6.42 15.21 7.90
CA LYS A 21 7.70 15.29 8.62
C LYS A 21 8.47 13.98 8.52
N GLU A 22 9.76 14.12 8.28
CA GLU A 22 10.70 13.00 8.29
C GLU A 22 11.07 12.58 9.71
N MET A 23 10.85 11.30 10.03
CA MET A 23 11.32 10.74 11.29
C MET A 23 12.82 10.40 11.19
N ARG A 24 13.65 11.19 11.89
CA ARG A 24 15.10 10.99 11.98
C ARG A 24 15.51 10.15 13.19
N ALA A 25 16.70 9.55 13.15
CA ALA A 25 17.22 8.66 14.19
C ALA A 25 17.14 9.23 15.62
N TRP A 26 17.38 10.53 15.80
CA TRP A 26 17.31 11.20 17.11
C TRP A 26 15.90 11.28 17.69
N HIS A 27 14.85 11.22 16.87
CA HIS A 27 13.46 11.19 17.37
C HIS A 27 13.19 9.93 18.19
N PHE A 28 13.83 8.79 17.86
CA PHE A 28 13.65 7.54 18.61
C PHE A 28 14.13 7.61 20.07
N LEU A 29 14.95 8.61 20.42
CA LEU A 29 15.36 8.85 21.81
C LEU A 29 14.22 9.42 22.65
N PHE A 30 13.26 10.10 22.03
CA PHE A 30 12.15 10.79 22.70
C PHE A 30 10.77 10.27 22.29
N ASP A 31 10.70 9.48 21.23
CA ASP A 31 9.46 8.96 20.66
C ASP A 31 9.61 7.47 20.28
N SER A 32 9.08 6.60 21.14
CA SER A 32 9.09 5.15 20.91
C SER A 32 7.83 4.71 20.18
N THR A 33 7.99 4.03 19.04
CA THR A 33 6.87 3.48 18.26
C THR A 33 6.05 2.46 19.06
N MET A 34 6.70 1.71 19.95
CA MET A 34 6.09 0.66 20.77
C MET A 34 5.05 1.17 21.78
N GLU A 35 5.04 2.47 22.09
CA GLU A 35 4.05 3.07 22.99
C GLU A 35 2.67 3.17 22.35
N ARG A 36 2.60 3.16 21.01
CA ARG A 36 1.34 3.25 20.25
C ARG A 36 0.74 1.88 19.94
N PHE A 37 1.52 0.81 20.13
CA PHE A 37 1.16 -0.54 19.74
C PHE A 37 0.24 -1.19 20.79
N ASP A 38 -0.89 -1.70 20.34
CA ASP A 38 -1.81 -2.52 21.13
C ASP A 38 -2.11 -3.85 20.41
N GLU A 39 -3.06 -4.63 20.95
CA GLU A 39 -3.47 -5.91 20.36
C GLU A 39 -4.18 -5.74 19.01
N ASN A 40 -4.71 -4.54 18.77
CA ASN A 40 -5.40 -4.09 17.58
C ASN A 40 -4.44 -3.34 16.64
N THR A 41 -3.12 -3.51 16.78
CA THR A 41 -2.11 -3.07 15.81
C THR A 41 -1.64 -4.29 15.01
N ARG A 42 -2.36 -4.60 13.94
CA ARG A 42 -2.14 -5.72 13.02
C ARG A 42 -2.26 -5.24 11.59
N MET A 43 -1.51 -5.88 10.71
CA MET A 43 -1.64 -5.73 9.28
C MET A 43 -2.47 -6.89 8.75
N VAL A 44 -3.55 -6.59 8.05
CA VAL A 44 -4.40 -7.59 7.41
C VAL A 44 -4.18 -7.48 5.91
N VAL A 45 -4.01 -8.61 5.23
CA VAL A 45 -3.89 -8.64 3.77
C VAL A 45 -4.98 -9.54 3.22
N VAL A 46 -5.88 -8.98 2.42
CA VAL A 46 -6.99 -9.71 1.81
C VAL A 46 -6.59 -10.20 0.42
N GLU A 47 -6.17 -11.46 0.34
CA GLU A 47 -5.81 -12.12 -0.92
C GLU A 47 -7.00 -12.85 -1.55
N GLY A 48 -7.05 -12.88 -2.89
CA GLY A 48 -8.11 -13.56 -3.61
C GLY A 48 -7.97 -13.48 -5.13
N ASN A 49 -8.64 -14.42 -5.82
CA ASN A 49 -8.64 -14.45 -7.29
C ASN A 49 -9.37 -13.22 -7.89
N ILE A 50 -9.10 -12.93 -9.16
CA ILE A 50 -9.78 -11.86 -9.90
C ILE A 50 -11.28 -12.13 -9.91
N GLY A 51 -12.09 -11.14 -9.53
CA GLY A 51 -13.55 -11.24 -9.49
C GLY A 51 -14.14 -11.86 -8.22
N SER A 52 -13.34 -12.19 -7.19
CA SER A 52 -13.84 -12.77 -5.93
C SER A 52 -14.57 -11.79 -5.00
N GLY A 53 -14.64 -10.50 -5.35
CA GLY A 53 -15.21 -9.47 -4.47
C GLY A 53 -14.30 -9.05 -3.30
N LYS A 54 -13.01 -9.43 -3.34
CA LYS A 54 -12.04 -9.12 -2.27
C LYS A 54 -11.98 -7.65 -1.87
N SER A 55 -12.07 -6.73 -2.84
CA SER A 55 -12.01 -5.29 -2.59
C SER A 55 -13.23 -4.76 -1.82
N ALA A 56 -14.39 -5.43 -1.89
CA ALA A 56 -15.56 -5.06 -1.10
C ALA A 56 -15.42 -5.56 0.34
N LEU A 57 -14.93 -6.80 0.51
CA LEU A 57 -14.65 -7.37 1.82
C LEU A 57 -13.59 -6.56 2.58
N ALA A 58 -12.51 -6.18 1.90
CA ALA A 58 -11.46 -5.30 2.40
C ALA A 58 -12.02 -4.02 3.05
N LYS A 59 -12.89 -3.31 2.32
CA LYS A 59 -13.54 -2.09 2.81
C LYS A 59 -14.41 -2.33 4.04
N ILE A 60 -15.20 -3.39 4.05
CA ILE A 60 -16.05 -3.74 5.19
C ILE A 60 -15.20 -4.03 6.44
N ILE A 61 -14.11 -4.79 6.28
CA ILE A 61 -13.17 -5.07 7.38
C ILE A 61 -12.54 -3.76 7.88
N ALA A 62 -12.11 -2.89 6.97
CA ALA A 62 -11.51 -1.62 7.35
C ALA A 62 -12.49 -0.71 8.11
N GLU A 63 -13.76 -0.66 7.70
CA GLU A 63 -14.80 0.12 8.37
C GLU A 63 -15.13 -0.45 9.76
N GLU A 64 -15.30 -1.77 9.88
CA GLU A 64 -15.69 -2.43 11.14
C GLU A 64 -14.59 -2.37 12.21
N PHE A 65 -13.32 -2.52 11.80
CA PHE A 65 -12.19 -2.53 12.72
C PHE A 65 -11.47 -1.17 12.82
N GLU A 66 -12.00 -0.12 12.18
CA GLU A 66 -11.40 1.23 12.12
C GLU A 66 -9.96 1.22 11.54
N LEU A 67 -9.73 0.41 10.51
CA LEU A 67 -8.45 0.30 9.81
C LEU A 67 -8.32 1.37 8.74
N LYS A 68 -7.08 1.74 8.42
CA LYS A 68 -6.81 2.47 7.18
C LYS A 68 -6.87 1.48 6.02
N HIS A 69 -7.85 1.65 5.14
CA HIS A 69 -7.99 0.90 3.89
C HIS A 69 -6.98 1.39 2.84
N PHE A 70 -6.15 0.48 2.33
CA PHE A 70 -5.26 0.71 1.21
C PHE A 70 -5.82 0.01 -0.05
N PRO A 71 -6.17 0.76 -1.11
CA PRO A 71 -6.71 0.16 -2.32
C PRO A 71 -5.65 -0.66 -3.08
N GLU A 72 -6.11 -1.66 -3.84
CA GLU A 72 -5.26 -2.47 -4.72
C GLU A 72 -4.50 -1.56 -5.70
N PRO A 73 -3.17 -1.68 -5.82
CA PRO A 73 -2.39 -0.89 -6.77
C PRO A 73 -2.75 -1.22 -8.21
N ASN A 74 -2.76 -0.19 -9.06
CA ASN A 74 -3.05 -0.29 -10.48
C ASN A 74 -1.91 0.37 -11.28
N LEU A 75 -1.66 -0.08 -12.50
CA LEU A 75 -0.68 0.49 -13.42
C LEU A 75 -1.02 1.92 -13.86
N ASP A 76 -2.24 2.40 -13.58
CA ASP A 76 -2.56 3.84 -13.67
C ASP A 76 -1.63 4.68 -12.79
N GLN A 77 -1.16 4.16 -11.65
CA GLN A 77 -0.21 4.85 -10.75
C GLN A 77 1.17 5.06 -11.39
N LEU A 78 1.49 4.31 -12.44
CA LEU A 78 2.75 4.44 -13.18
C LEU A 78 2.59 5.22 -14.48
N TYR A 79 1.43 5.08 -15.12
CA TYR A 79 1.19 5.60 -16.47
C TYR A 79 0.42 6.91 -16.51
N VAL A 80 -0.16 7.35 -15.39
CA VAL A 80 -0.81 8.66 -15.27
C VAL A 80 0.07 9.54 -14.40
N ASP A 81 0.49 10.68 -14.94
CA ASP A 81 1.28 11.68 -14.23
C ASP A 81 0.44 12.45 -13.19
N ASP A 82 1.08 13.18 -12.29
CA ASP A 82 0.45 13.99 -11.24
C ASP A 82 -0.48 15.09 -11.82
N TYR A 83 -0.24 15.53 -13.06
CA TYR A 83 -1.09 16.45 -13.81
C TYR A 83 -2.28 15.78 -14.50
N GLY A 84 -2.43 14.46 -14.37
CA GLY A 84 -3.48 13.67 -15.01
C GLY A 84 -3.19 13.30 -16.47
N PHE A 85 -1.94 13.45 -16.94
CA PHE A 85 -1.56 13.08 -18.29
C PHE A 85 -1.30 11.57 -18.39
N ASP A 86 -2.01 10.89 -19.30
CA ASP A 86 -1.85 9.44 -19.53
C ASP A 86 -0.79 9.18 -20.63
N TYR A 87 0.35 8.61 -20.25
CA TYR A 87 1.45 8.27 -21.16
C TYR A 87 1.05 7.25 -22.23
N ARG A 88 -0.01 6.48 -22.02
CA ARG A 88 -0.53 5.53 -23.02
C ARG A 88 -1.01 6.23 -24.29
N THR A 89 -1.42 7.50 -24.16
CA THR A 89 -1.90 8.31 -25.30
C THR A 89 -0.81 8.57 -26.34
N ILE A 90 0.47 8.62 -25.91
CA ILE A 90 1.62 8.88 -26.79
C ILE A 90 2.35 7.61 -27.23
N ASP A 91 1.84 6.42 -26.90
CA ASP A 91 2.46 5.14 -27.29
C ASP A 91 2.65 5.00 -28.81
N HIS A 92 1.74 5.59 -29.60
CA HIS A 92 1.83 5.59 -31.05
C HIS A 92 3.08 6.34 -31.58
N LEU A 93 3.61 7.30 -30.80
CA LEU A 93 4.83 8.04 -31.13
C LEU A 93 6.09 7.29 -30.69
N MET A 94 5.96 6.30 -29.79
CA MET A 94 7.08 5.56 -29.24
C MET A 94 7.42 4.31 -30.08
N PRO A 95 8.71 3.94 -30.16
CA PRO A 95 9.12 2.62 -30.66
C PRO A 95 8.43 1.51 -29.88
N GLU A 96 8.12 0.40 -30.54
CA GLU A 96 7.38 -0.73 -29.94
C GLU A 96 8.00 -1.24 -28.63
N SER A 97 9.33 -1.18 -28.53
CA SER A 97 10.08 -1.58 -27.32
C SER A 97 9.81 -0.70 -26.10
N LEU A 98 9.36 0.55 -26.28
CA LEU A 98 9.18 1.56 -25.22
C LEU A 98 7.71 1.91 -24.92
N ARG A 99 6.74 1.36 -25.66
CA ARG A 99 5.31 1.62 -25.42
C ARG A 99 4.87 1.18 -24.02
N THR A 100 3.73 1.60 -23.51
CA THR A 100 3.24 1.01 -22.27
C THR A 100 2.78 -0.45 -22.48
N PHE A 101 2.74 -1.25 -21.41
CA PHE A 101 2.17 -2.59 -21.46
C PHE A 101 1.33 -2.83 -20.20
N ASP A 102 0.01 -2.68 -20.35
CA ASP A 102 -0.96 -2.78 -19.28
C ASP A 102 -1.68 -4.14 -19.24
N ILE A 103 -2.47 -4.40 -18.20
CA ILE A 103 -3.28 -5.60 -18.01
C ILE A 103 -4.19 -5.86 -19.21
N LYS A 104 -4.75 -4.81 -19.84
CA LYS A 104 -5.55 -4.93 -21.07
C LYS A 104 -4.74 -5.51 -22.23
N ASN A 105 -3.48 -5.10 -22.37
CA ASN A 105 -2.57 -5.62 -23.40
C ASN A 105 -2.19 -7.07 -23.10
N PHE A 106 -2.01 -7.42 -21.82
CA PHE A 106 -1.80 -8.79 -21.39
C PHE A 106 -2.98 -9.71 -21.73
N TYR A 107 -4.23 -9.24 -21.55
CA TYR A 107 -5.40 -10.02 -21.95
C TYR A 107 -5.52 -10.21 -23.46
N ALA A 108 -4.98 -9.29 -24.27
CA ALA A 108 -4.96 -9.40 -25.73
C ALA A 108 -3.83 -10.32 -26.23
N ASP A 109 -2.63 -10.20 -25.66
CA ASP A 109 -1.45 -11.00 -26.00
C ASP A 109 -0.65 -11.39 -24.74
N PRO A 110 -0.96 -12.56 -24.13
CA PRO A 110 -0.28 -13.02 -22.93
C PRO A 110 1.12 -13.59 -23.19
N HIS A 111 1.51 -13.78 -24.46
CA HIS A 111 2.83 -14.31 -24.83
C HIS A 111 3.82 -13.20 -25.23
N ASN A 112 3.42 -11.94 -25.05
CA ASN A 112 4.28 -10.82 -25.32
C ASN A 112 5.54 -10.84 -24.44
N LYS A 113 6.68 -10.44 -24.99
CA LYS A 113 7.96 -10.37 -24.24
C LYS A 113 7.91 -9.41 -23.05
N ARG A 114 6.95 -8.48 -23.05
CA ARG A 114 6.81 -7.39 -22.07
C ARG A 114 5.97 -7.77 -20.86
N VAL A 115 5.37 -8.96 -20.87
CA VAL A 115 4.60 -9.51 -19.73
C VAL A 115 5.46 -9.59 -18.47
N ALA A 116 6.72 -9.99 -18.59
CA ALA A 116 7.64 -10.03 -17.46
C ALA A 116 7.88 -8.64 -16.85
N SER A 117 8.04 -7.61 -17.68
CA SER A 117 8.23 -6.22 -17.24
C SER A 117 6.98 -5.68 -16.55
N MET A 118 5.79 -5.96 -17.08
CA MET A 118 4.51 -5.60 -16.45
C MET A 118 4.35 -6.26 -15.09
N GLN A 119 4.64 -7.56 -14.99
CA GLN A 119 4.55 -8.29 -13.73
C GLN A 119 5.52 -7.73 -12.69
N PHE A 120 6.72 -7.33 -13.11
CA PHE A 120 7.70 -6.67 -12.24
C PHE A 120 7.20 -5.30 -11.76
N ALA A 121 6.61 -4.49 -12.65
CA ALA A 121 6.02 -3.21 -12.27
C ALA A 121 4.88 -3.38 -11.25
N MET A 122 3.98 -4.33 -11.48
CA MET A 122 2.91 -4.68 -10.53
C MET A 122 3.46 -5.13 -9.18
N TYR A 123 4.53 -5.92 -9.16
CA TYR A 123 5.19 -6.33 -7.94
C TYR A 123 5.79 -5.14 -7.18
N ALA A 124 6.48 -4.23 -7.88
CA ALA A 124 7.05 -3.02 -7.29
C ALA A 124 5.95 -2.15 -6.63
N LEU A 125 4.84 -1.89 -7.33
CA LEU A 125 3.72 -1.12 -6.77
C LEU A 125 3.09 -1.77 -5.53
N ARG A 126 2.95 -3.11 -5.52
CA ARG A 126 2.47 -3.85 -4.34
C ARG A 126 3.45 -3.75 -3.17
N PHE A 127 4.75 -3.80 -3.46
CA PHE A 127 5.79 -3.66 -2.46
C PHE A 127 5.81 -2.25 -1.84
N GLU A 128 5.71 -1.21 -2.67
CA GLU A 128 5.58 0.18 -2.19
C GLU A 128 4.33 0.36 -1.32
N ARG A 129 3.19 -0.19 -1.75
CA ARG A 129 1.94 -0.15 -0.96
C ARG A 129 2.10 -0.83 0.41
N HIS A 130 2.82 -1.94 0.45
CA HIS A 130 3.10 -2.65 1.69
C HIS A 130 3.99 -1.82 2.62
N ILE A 131 4.99 -1.13 2.08
CA ILE A 131 5.83 -0.19 2.84
C ILE A 131 4.97 0.95 3.42
N ASP A 132 4.10 1.58 2.62
CA ASP A 132 3.23 2.65 3.09
C ASP A 132 2.35 2.22 4.26
N ALA A 133 1.78 1.01 4.17
CA ALA A 133 0.97 0.44 5.23
C ALA A 133 1.79 0.16 6.51
N LEU A 134 3.04 -0.31 6.38
CA LEU A 134 3.96 -0.47 7.51
C LEU A 134 4.32 0.89 8.14
N VAL A 135 4.61 1.90 7.33
CA VAL A 135 4.89 3.26 7.80
C VAL A 135 3.70 3.83 8.55
N HIS A 136 2.48 3.65 8.04
CA HIS A 136 1.27 4.08 8.73
C HIS A 136 1.12 3.36 10.08
N MET A 137 1.25 2.04 10.10
CA MET A 137 1.11 1.23 11.30
C MET A 137 2.16 1.59 12.37
N LEU A 138 3.43 1.75 11.98
CA LEU A 138 4.53 2.06 12.89
C LEU A 138 4.41 3.45 13.53
N ASN A 139 3.91 4.44 12.79
CA ASN A 139 3.79 5.82 13.28
C ASN A 139 2.50 6.10 14.05
N THR A 140 1.40 5.42 13.70
CA THR A 140 0.08 5.68 14.30
C THR A 140 -0.32 4.63 15.34
N GLY A 141 0.25 3.42 15.28
CA GLY A 141 -0.22 2.27 16.05
C GLY A 141 -1.64 1.83 15.67
N LYS A 142 -2.20 2.34 14.57
CA LYS A 142 -3.46 1.86 14.00
C LYS A 142 -3.17 0.73 13.02
N SER A 143 -4.08 -0.23 12.99
CA SER A 143 -4.04 -1.32 12.02
C SER A 143 -4.27 -0.80 10.60
N ALA A 144 -3.64 -1.47 9.65
CA ALA A 144 -3.72 -1.19 8.23
C ALA A 144 -4.22 -2.44 7.50
N GLU A 145 -5.03 -2.24 6.47
CA GLU A 145 -5.50 -3.27 5.53
C GLU A 145 -5.06 -2.92 4.12
#